data_AF-A0A2V9L2E5-F1
#
_entry.id   AF-A0A2V9L2E5-F1
#
_cell.length_a   1.000
_cell.length_b   1.000
_cell.length_c   1.000
_cell.angle_alpha   90.00
_cell.angle_beta   90.00
_cell.angle_gamma   90.00
#
_symmetry.space_group_name_H-M   'P 1'
#
loop_
_entity.id
_entity.type
_entity.pdbx_description
1 polymer ?
#
loop_
_entity_poly.entity_id
_entity_poly.type
_entity_poly.pdbx_seq_one_letter_code
_entity_poly.pdbx_strand_id
1 'polypeptide(L)'
;MTDAPPSEAATNPDKVAWEIFTQINQRAEGANCLDLDLPSDGRTVNQTSREVCWQRWADAGAQGVYADPDREPEWPTSQREMTELRPSKENLELARARVSPISLDSAGVPSPSGEIFGLEADVEVESRMNRATLDYIRCQGLWNKDGQVAALGEINARRREEIQFPYGATEVKAGWRKLCDGDGRNCQAKEAYYWRLQRSQDSSRQEVWGLVALHVMSKVLPNWLWATWEHKDNPEIYKVRRYRHDVFGYANGDGPSMSLRELFGKAGFGAGSAWWNYRLIGTQVNTVRSTGEATYLGNSILEQPVIDSSSCMTCHTRVAVNGKGVYLPINRRSSPGNSAGESYNGSPDPLWFLDQSSTTSFRFAWLPLDYVTSLRNAKWKSGARN
;
A
#
# COMPACT_ATOMS: atom_id res chain seq x y z
N MET A 1 -29.04 18.81 -14.49
CA MET A 1 -27.78 18.26 -13.97
C MET A 1 -27.24 19.32 -13.03
N THR A 2 -27.44 19.14 -11.72
CA THR A 2 -26.78 19.98 -10.72
C THR A 2 -25.38 19.40 -10.57
N ASP A 3 -24.39 20.06 -11.15
CA ASP A 3 -22.99 19.68 -11.00
C ASP A 3 -22.66 19.69 -9.50
N ALA A 4 -22.56 18.50 -8.91
CA ALA A 4 -21.99 18.36 -7.59
C ALA A 4 -20.58 18.95 -7.67
N PRO A 5 -20.17 19.81 -6.71
CA PRO A 5 -18.82 20.34 -6.71
C PRO A 5 -17.83 19.17 -6.76
N PRO A 6 -16.76 19.26 -7.58
CA PRO A 6 -15.74 18.21 -7.63
C PRO A 6 -15.28 17.89 -6.21
N SER A 7 -15.22 16.61 -5.85
CA SER A 7 -14.68 16.16 -4.58
C SER A 7 -13.32 16.82 -4.35
N GLU A 8 -13.06 17.31 -3.14
CA GLU A 8 -11.81 17.99 -2.82
C GLU A 8 -10.58 17.11 -3.13
N ALA A 9 -10.69 15.79 -2.95
CA ALA A 9 -9.66 14.84 -3.33
C ALA A 9 -9.31 14.84 -4.83
N ALA A 10 -10.27 15.18 -5.71
CA ALA A 10 -10.02 15.23 -7.16
C ALA A 10 -9.37 16.54 -7.60
N THR A 11 -9.57 17.63 -6.86
CA THR A 11 -9.08 18.97 -7.23
C THR A 11 -7.86 19.42 -6.43
N ASN A 12 -7.75 18.97 -5.19
CA ASN A 12 -6.66 19.27 -4.25
C ASN A 12 -6.14 17.98 -3.60
N PRO A 13 -5.65 17.00 -4.38
CA PRO A 13 -5.26 15.69 -3.85
C PRO A 13 -4.13 15.79 -2.81
N ASP A 14 -3.15 16.68 -2.99
CA ASP A 14 -2.05 16.88 -2.02
C ASP A 14 -2.57 17.36 -0.66
N LYS A 15 -3.60 18.23 -0.65
CA LYS A 15 -4.25 18.67 0.59
C LYS A 15 -4.92 17.49 1.29
N VAL A 16 -5.75 16.74 0.58
CA VAL A 16 -6.47 15.58 1.15
C VAL A 16 -5.50 14.50 1.60
N ALA A 17 -4.39 14.29 0.89
CA ALA A 17 -3.32 13.40 1.31
C ALA A 17 -2.75 13.82 2.67
N TRP A 18 -2.44 15.10 2.87
CA TRP A 18 -1.99 15.60 4.17
C TRP A 18 -3.06 15.50 5.27
N GLU A 19 -4.34 15.69 4.95
CA GLU A 19 -5.43 15.48 5.90
C GLU A 19 -5.50 14.02 6.34
N ILE A 20 -5.48 13.06 5.40
CA ILE A 20 -5.41 11.63 5.68
C ILE A 20 -4.16 11.33 6.52
N PHE A 21 -2.99 11.86 6.14
CA PHE A 21 -1.74 11.69 6.87
C PHE A 21 -1.88 12.12 8.33
N THR A 22 -2.49 13.27 8.60
CA THR A 22 -2.69 13.72 9.97
C THR A 22 -3.67 12.83 10.73
N GLN A 23 -4.76 12.37 10.11
CA GLN A 23 -5.77 11.51 10.73
C GLN A 23 -5.20 10.14 11.12
N ILE A 24 -4.51 9.46 10.20
CA ILE A 24 -4.02 8.11 10.44
C ILE A 24 -2.82 8.08 11.40
N ASN A 25 -2.07 9.18 11.48
CA ASN A 25 -0.92 9.34 12.37
C ASN A 25 -1.25 10.06 13.69
N GLN A 26 -2.53 10.27 14.02
CA GLN A 26 -2.93 10.68 15.36
C GLN A 26 -2.59 9.59 16.36
N ARG A 27 -2.27 9.98 17.61
CA ARG A 27 -2.08 9.01 18.69
C ARG A 27 -3.35 8.18 18.85
N ALA A 28 -3.19 6.88 18.95
CA ALA A 28 -4.30 5.95 19.14
C ALA A 28 -4.99 6.11 20.52
N GLU A 29 -4.36 6.81 21.45
CA GLU A 29 -4.92 7.18 22.75
C GLU A 29 -5.76 8.46 22.62
N GLY A 30 -7.05 8.39 22.95
CA GLY A 30 -7.95 9.54 22.99
C GLY A 30 -8.39 10.08 21.62
N ALA A 31 -7.89 9.53 20.50
CA ALA A 31 -8.39 9.84 19.18
C ALA A 31 -9.59 8.95 18.82
N ASN A 32 -10.60 9.55 18.19
CA ASN A 32 -11.54 8.82 17.35
C ASN A 32 -10.77 8.42 16.08
N CYS A 33 -9.94 7.37 16.17
CA CYS A 33 -9.44 6.71 14.98
C CYS A 33 -10.68 6.27 14.19
N LEU A 34 -10.99 6.98 13.10
CA LEU A 34 -12.31 7.02 12.44
C LEU A 34 -12.89 5.63 12.06
N ASP A 35 -12.07 4.58 12.10
CA ASP A 35 -12.41 3.19 11.77
C ASP A 35 -12.26 2.19 12.93
N LEU A 36 -11.96 2.65 14.16
CA LEU A 36 -11.82 1.80 15.34
C LEU A 36 -13.06 1.91 16.23
N ASP A 37 -13.92 0.89 16.19
CA ASP A 37 -14.78 0.55 17.33
C ASP A 37 -13.88 0.09 18.47
N LEU A 38 -13.41 1.04 19.28
CA LEU A 38 -12.74 0.71 20.54
C LEU A 38 -13.80 0.18 21.52
N PRO A 39 -13.60 -1.00 22.12
CA PRO A 39 -14.39 -1.37 23.30
C PRO A 39 -14.22 -0.25 24.32
N SER A 40 -15.34 0.29 24.80
CA SER A 40 -15.41 1.23 25.93
C SER A 40 -15.13 0.52 27.26
N ASP A 41 -14.25 -0.48 27.26
CA ASP A 41 -14.05 -1.40 28.37
C ASP A 41 -13.12 -0.84 29.44
N GLY A 42 -13.11 0.49 29.66
CA GLY A 42 -12.54 1.13 30.85
C GLY A 42 -11.09 0.75 31.20
N ARG A 43 -10.37 0.05 30.32
CA ARG A 43 -8.99 -0.37 30.57
C ARG A 43 -8.16 0.89 30.50
N THR A 44 -7.44 1.16 31.58
CA THR A 44 -6.41 2.19 31.66
C THR A 44 -5.48 2.02 30.48
N VAL A 45 -5.65 2.89 29.48
CA VAL A 45 -4.74 3.04 28.35
C VAL A 45 -3.39 3.43 28.93
N ASN A 46 -2.34 2.76 28.47
CA ASN A 46 -0.99 3.09 28.90
C ASN A 46 -0.63 4.46 28.30
N GLN A 47 -0.68 5.52 29.12
CA GLN A 47 -0.40 6.92 28.75
C GLN A 47 1.01 7.18 28.18
N THR A 48 1.82 6.13 28.06
CA THR A 48 3.17 6.16 27.47
C THR A 48 3.21 5.66 26.02
N SER A 49 2.09 5.19 25.46
CA SER A 49 2.05 4.65 24.10
C SER A 49 2.33 5.73 23.04
N ARG A 50 3.23 5.42 22.12
CA ARG A 50 3.54 6.25 20.92
C ARG A 50 2.73 5.80 19.71
N GLU A 51 1.86 4.81 19.87
CA GLU A 51 1.13 4.18 18.77
C GLU A 51 0.19 5.17 18.09
N VAL A 52 0.07 5.04 16.77
CA VAL A 52 -0.85 5.84 15.96
C VAL A 52 -1.96 4.98 15.36
N CYS A 53 -3.05 5.62 14.94
CA CYS A 53 -4.29 4.96 14.54
C CYS A 53 -4.08 3.81 13.55
N TRP A 54 -3.34 4.02 12.46
CA TRP A 54 -3.17 2.98 11.43
C TRP A 54 -2.43 1.74 11.91
N GLN A 55 -1.68 1.83 13.01
CA GLN A 55 -0.90 0.69 13.51
C GLN A 55 -1.83 -0.37 14.05
N ARG A 56 -2.97 0.05 14.64
CA ARG A 56 -4.01 -0.81 15.20
C ARG A 56 -4.90 -1.47 14.14
N TRP A 57 -4.68 -1.15 12.88
CA TRP A 57 -5.39 -1.77 11.77
C TRP A 57 -4.93 -3.22 11.54
N ALA A 58 -5.72 -3.97 10.78
CA ALA A 58 -5.42 -5.37 10.49
C ALA A 58 -4.13 -5.49 9.66
N ASP A 59 -3.30 -6.47 9.99
CA ASP A 59 -2.07 -6.80 9.25
C ASP A 59 -2.44 -7.32 7.85
N ALA A 60 -2.12 -6.52 6.83
CA ALA A 60 -2.40 -6.83 5.42
C ALA A 60 -1.29 -7.68 4.77
N GLY A 61 -0.27 -8.06 5.54
CA GLY A 61 0.77 -8.99 5.11
C GLY A 61 0.33 -10.45 5.10
N ALA A 62 1.20 -11.32 4.58
CA ALA A 62 0.97 -12.77 4.48
C ALA A 62 0.83 -13.51 5.83
N GLN A 63 1.15 -12.83 6.94
CA GLN A 63 1.05 -13.35 8.31
C GLN A 63 -0.16 -12.80 9.09
N GLY A 64 -0.92 -11.88 8.49
CA GLY A 64 -2.13 -11.31 9.07
C GLY A 64 -3.38 -11.87 8.41
N VAL A 65 -4.13 -11.01 7.72
CA VAL A 65 -5.41 -11.31 7.05
C VAL A 65 -5.34 -12.54 6.13
N TYR A 66 -4.17 -12.82 5.56
CA TYR A 66 -3.95 -13.90 4.60
C TYR A 66 -3.18 -15.11 5.18
N ALA A 67 -3.02 -15.17 6.50
CA ALA A 67 -2.24 -16.21 7.16
C ALA A 67 -2.83 -17.61 6.94
N ASP A 68 -4.14 -17.75 7.20
CA ASP A 68 -4.91 -18.98 7.14
C ASP A 68 -5.98 -18.86 6.03
N PRO A 69 -5.84 -19.59 4.90
CA PRO A 69 -6.82 -19.53 3.82
C PRO A 69 -8.14 -20.24 4.14
N ASP A 70 -8.16 -21.13 5.13
CA ASP A 70 -9.32 -21.96 5.51
C ASP A 70 -10.21 -21.27 6.54
N ARG A 71 -9.68 -20.27 7.24
CA ARG A 71 -10.39 -19.47 8.23
C ARG A 71 -10.67 -18.06 7.72
N GLU A 72 -11.87 -17.55 7.99
CA GLU A 72 -12.19 -16.15 7.73
C GLU A 72 -11.36 -15.24 8.64
N PRO A 73 -10.72 -14.18 8.12
CA PRO A 73 -9.91 -13.28 8.94
C PRO A 73 -10.79 -12.45 9.87
N GLU A 74 -10.30 -12.23 11.08
CA GLU A 74 -10.96 -11.43 12.11
C GLU A 74 -10.24 -10.10 12.32
N TRP A 75 -10.96 -9.07 12.76
CA TRP A 75 -10.34 -7.81 13.17
C TRP A 75 -9.44 -8.05 14.40
N PRO A 76 -8.22 -7.50 14.47
CA PRO A 76 -7.33 -7.72 15.60
C PRO A 76 -7.97 -7.22 16.91
N THR A 77 -7.96 -8.07 17.94
CA THR A 77 -8.57 -7.76 19.24
C THR A 77 -7.53 -7.63 20.35
N SER A 78 -6.35 -8.22 20.19
CA SER A 78 -5.28 -8.12 21.18
C SER A 78 -4.36 -6.93 20.90
N GLN A 79 -3.83 -6.31 21.97
CA GLN A 79 -2.83 -5.24 21.83
C GLN A 79 -1.62 -5.71 21.02
N ARG A 80 -1.19 -6.96 21.20
CA ARG A 80 -0.06 -7.53 20.47
C ARG A 80 -0.32 -7.56 18.96
N GLU A 81 -1.47 -8.06 18.50
CA GLU A 81 -1.81 -8.08 17.07
C GLU A 81 -1.89 -6.67 16.48
N MET A 82 -2.39 -5.72 17.28
CA MET A 82 -2.53 -4.32 16.89
C MET A 82 -1.22 -3.54 16.86
N THR A 83 -0.13 -3.98 17.51
CA THR A 83 1.02 -3.07 17.74
C THR A 83 2.37 -3.67 17.46
N GLU A 84 2.48 -4.99 17.44
CA GLU A 84 3.68 -5.70 17.02
C GLU A 84 3.99 -5.29 15.57
N LEU A 85 5.18 -4.73 15.37
CA LEU A 85 5.71 -4.51 14.04
C LEU A 85 5.88 -5.90 13.41
N ARG A 86 5.00 -6.21 12.47
CA ARG A 86 5.06 -7.43 11.68
C ARG A 86 5.62 -7.03 10.33
N PRO A 87 6.95 -6.99 10.19
CA PRO A 87 7.53 -6.79 8.89
C PRO A 87 7.05 -7.95 8.03
N SER A 88 6.12 -7.64 7.13
CA SER A 88 5.87 -8.53 6.02
C SER A 88 7.19 -8.56 5.28
N LYS A 89 7.86 -9.71 5.29
CA LYS A 89 8.70 -10.07 4.15
C LYS A 89 7.71 -10.22 2.99
N GLU A 90 7.20 -9.09 2.45
CA GLU A 90 6.49 -9.06 1.17
C GLU A 90 7.34 -9.91 0.25
N ASN A 91 6.76 -11.05 -0.14
CA ASN A 91 7.45 -12.27 -0.52
C ASN A 91 8.89 -12.07 -1.00
N LEU A 92 9.88 -12.41 -0.19
CA LEU A 92 11.26 -12.56 -0.66
C LEU A 92 11.38 -13.62 -1.77
N GLU A 93 10.35 -14.46 -1.96
CA GLU A 93 10.17 -15.33 -3.14
C GLU A 93 10.06 -14.53 -4.45
N LEU A 94 9.56 -13.29 -4.41
CA LEU A 94 9.55 -12.37 -5.54
C LEU A 94 10.97 -11.85 -5.83
N ALA A 95 11.69 -11.46 -4.78
CA ALA A 95 13.06 -10.96 -4.88
C ALA A 95 14.14 -12.03 -5.16
N ARG A 96 13.85 -13.33 -4.99
CA ARG A 96 14.85 -14.43 -5.09
C ARG A 96 14.60 -15.48 -6.17
N ALA A 97 13.61 -15.31 -7.05
CA ALA A 97 13.49 -16.18 -8.21
C ALA A 97 14.70 -15.93 -9.15
N ARG A 98 15.70 -16.82 -9.08
CA ARG A 98 16.73 -16.91 -10.13
C ARG A 98 16.01 -17.07 -11.47
N VAL A 99 16.43 -16.27 -12.45
CA VAL A 99 15.98 -16.37 -13.84
C VAL A 99 16.32 -17.76 -14.36
N SER A 100 15.37 -18.69 -14.29
CA SER A 100 15.37 -19.84 -15.19
C SER A 100 14.83 -19.35 -16.53
N PRO A 101 15.45 -19.68 -17.67
CA PRO A 101 14.85 -19.42 -18.98
C PRO A 101 13.60 -20.29 -19.09
N ILE A 102 12.40 -19.69 -19.09
CA ILE A 102 11.15 -20.46 -19.19
C ILE A 102 10.67 -20.49 -20.64
N SER A 103 10.51 -21.73 -21.13
CA SER A 103 9.81 -22.10 -22.36
C SER A 103 8.36 -21.60 -22.35
N LEU A 104 7.93 -21.03 -23.46
CA LEU A 104 6.51 -20.80 -23.75
C LEU A 104 5.78 -22.15 -23.76
N ASP A 105 4.63 -22.25 -23.09
CA ASP A 105 3.69 -23.32 -23.38
C ASP A 105 2.78 -22.92 -24.56
N SER A 106 2.17 -23.91 -25.20
CA SER A 106 1.41 -23.80 -26.45
C SER A 106 0.13 -22.97 -26.36
N ALA A 107 -0.15 -22.35 -25.21
CA ALA A 107 -1.26 -21.43 -25.00
C ALA A 107 -0.83 -19.94 -25.01
N GLY A 108 0.46 -19.64 -25.19
CA GLY A 108 0.96 -18.26 -25.19
C GLY A 108 0.86 -17.58 -23.82
N VAL A 109 0.76 -18.35 -22.74
CA VAL A 109 0.65 -17.82 -21.37
C VAL A 109 2.07 -17.70 -20.78
N PRO A 110 2.49 -16.51 -20.34
CA PRO A 110 3.73 -16.39 -19.57
C PRO A 110 3.63 -17.19 -18.28
N SER A 111 4.54 -18.14 -18.07
CA SER A 111 4.83 -18.70 -16.74
C SER A 111 5.29 -17.57 -15.79
N PRO A 112 5.06 -17.65 -14.47
CA PRO A 112 5.35 -16.56 -13.54
C PRO A 112 6.84 -16.20 -13.59
N SER A 113 7.17 -15.09 -14.26
CA SER A 113 8.49 -14.47 -14.14
C SER A 113 8.57 -13.82 -12.76
N GLY A 114 9.63 -14.12 -12.03
CA GLY A 114 9.95 -13.51 -10.73
C GLY A 114 9.78 -11.99 -10.76
N GLU A 115 9.07 -11.48 -9.75
CA GLU A 115 8.79 -10.05 -9.63
C GLU A 115 10.02 -9.33 -9.06
N ILE A 116 10.58 -8.43 -9.85
CA ILE A 116 11.73 -7.60 -9.46
C ILE A 116 11.24 -6.45 -8.56
N PHE A 117 10.82 -6.77 -7.34
CA PHE A 117 10.72 -5.79 -6.26
C PHE A 117 11.76 -6.16 -5.21
N GLY A 118 12.73 -5.27 -5.04
CA GLY A 118 13.62 -5.24 -3.89
C GLY A 118 13.20 -4.08 -2.99
N LEU A 119 13.36 -4.26 -1.69
CA LEU A 119 13.40 -3.11 -0.80
C LEU A 119 14.80 -2.51 -0.91
N GLU A 120 14.96 -1.21 -0.62
CA GLU A 120 16.29 -0.72 -0.27
C GLU A 120 16.88 -1.63 0.82
N ALA A 121 18.18 -1.94 0.75
CA ALA A 121 18.82 -2.79 1.75
C ALA A 121 18.51 -2.28 3.18
N ASP A 122 18.24 -3.21 4.10
CA ASP A 122 17.93 -2.94 5.50
C ASP A 122 16.62 -2.15 5.77
N VAL A 123 15.68 -2.17 4.82
CA VAL A 123 14.29 -1.71 5.04
C VAL A 123 13.37 -2.90 5.26
N GLU A 124 12.53 -2.80 6.29
CA GLU A 124 11.43 -3.73 6.56
C GLU A 124 10.09 -3.07 6.24
N VAL A 125 9.16 -3.80 5.62
CA VAL A 125 7.86 -3.25 5.19
C VAL A 125 6.71 -3.86 5.98
N GLU A 126 5.83 -2.99 6.46
CA GLU A 126 4.58 -3.34 7.13
C GLU A 126 3.40 -2.80 6.32
N SER A 127 2.45 -3.67 5.97
CA SER A 127 1.21 -3.28 5.30
C SER A 127 0.03 -3.45 6.26
N ARG A 128 -0.86 -2.46 6.36
CA ARG A 128 -2.03 -2.45 7.25
C ARG A 128 -3.29 -2.02 6.50
N MET A 129 -4.44 -2.60 6.83
CA MET A 129 -5.73 -2.27 6.22
C MET A 129 -6.79 -1.91 7.26
N ASN A 130 -7.55 -0.84 7.00
CA ASN A 130 -8.59 -0.41 7.93
C ASN A 130 -9.82 -1.35 7.91
N ARG A 131 -10.78 -1.07 8.81
CA ARG A 131 -11.96 -1.93 9.00
C ARG A 131 -12.82 -2.03 7.75
N ALA A 132 -13.07 -0.91 7.08
CA ALA A 132 -13.84 -0.89 5.84
C ALA A 132 -13.23 -1.79 4.75
N THR A 133 -11.90 -1.80 4.62
CA THR A 133 -11.18 -2.71 3.71
C THR A 133 -11.35 -4.17 4.13
N LEU A 134 -11.11 -4.50 5.41
CA LEU A 134 -11.19 -5.88 5.88
C LEU A 134 -12.61 -6.45 5.77
N ASP A 135 -13.61 -5.70 6.20
CA ASP A 135 -15.00 -6.15 6.19
C ASP A 135 -15.48 -6.37 4.75
N TYR A 136 -15.06 -5.54 3.80
CA TYR A 136 -15.36 -5.79 2.39
C TYR A 136 -14.70 -7.09 1.88
N ILE A 137 -13.42 -7.32 2.19
CA ILE A 137 -12.72 -8.57 1.83
C ILE A 137 -13.45 -9.80 2.37
N ARG A 138 -13.91 -9.74 3.63
CA ARG A 138 -14.68 -10.79 4.29
C ARG A 138 -16.05 -10.99 3.64
N CYS A 139 -16.82 -9.92 3.45
CA CYS A 139 -18.14 -10.00 2.83
C CYS A 139 -18.10 -10.54 1.40
N GLN A 140 -17.02 -10.25 0.65
CA GLN A 140 -16.85 -10.70 -0.73
C GLN A 140 -16.11 -12.04 -0.88
N GLY A 141 -15.63 -12.67 0.21
CA GLY A 141 -14.92 -13.94 0.10
C GLY A 141 -13.47 -13.85 -0.38
N LEU A 142 -12.85 -12.66 -0.43
CA LEU A 142 -11.63 -12.42 -1.23
C LEU A 142 -10.31 -12.77 -0.53
N TRP A 143 -10.32 -13.20 0.74
CA TRP A 143 -9.10 -13.44 1.53
C TRP A 143 -8.31 -14.69 1.14
N ASN A 144 -8.89 -15.58 0.33
CA ASN A 144 -8.23 -16.78 -0.20
C ASN A 144 -8.41 -16.87 -1.73
N LYS A 145 -7.54 -17.65 -2.39
CA LYS A 145 -7.55 -17.78 -3.86
C LYS A 145 -8.82 -18.42 -4.39
N ASP A 146 -9.40 -19.36 -3.65
CA ASP A 146 -10.67 -20.01 -4.03
C ASP A 146 -11.79 -18.98 -4.18
N GLY A 147 -11.93 -18.07 -3.22
CA GLY A 147 -12.95 -17.02 -3.26
C GLY A 147 -12.70 -15.98 -4.35
N GLN A 148 -11.44 -15.62 -4.61
CA GLN A 148 -11.12 -14.71 -5.72
C GLN A 148 -11.41 -15.34 -7.10
N VAL A 149 -11.10 -16.63 -7.27
CA VAL A 149 -11.43 -17.37 -8.50
C VAL A 149 -12.94 -17.57 -8.66
N ALA A 150 -13.65 -17.83 -7.56
CA ALA A 150 -15.11 -17.90 -7.55
C ALA A 150 -15.73 -16.56 -7.98
N ALA A 151 -15.21 -15.43 -7.49
CA ALA A 151 -15.67 -14.10 -7.87
C ALA A 151 -15.51 -13.84 -9.38
N LEU A 152 -14.40 -14.26 -10.01
CA LEU A 152 -14.24 -14.19 -11.46
C LEU A 152 -15.31 -15.01 -12.20
N GLY A 153 -15.61 -16.20 -11.68
CA GLY A 153 -16.71 -17.04 -12.19
C GLY A 153 -18.06 -16.34 -12.10
N GLU A 154 -18.34 -15.68 -10.98
CA GLU A 154 -19.60 -14.95 -10.77
C GLU A 154 -19.75 -13.74 -11.69
N ILE A 155 -18.70 -12.93 -11.89
CA ILE A 155 -18.75 -11.79 -12.81
C ILE A 155 -19.08 -12.26 -14.22
N ASN A 156 -18.42 -13.31 -14.70
CA ASN A 156 -18.66 -13.86 -16.03
C ASN A 156 -20.06 -14.50 -16.16
N ALA A 157 -20.59 -15.11 -15.09
CA ALA A 157 -21.89 -15.79 -15.13
C ALA A 157 -23.08 -14.83 -14.99
N ARG A 158 -22.97 -13.82 -14.14
CA ARG A 158 -24.08 -12.95 -13.73
C ARG A 158 -24.01 -11.54 -14.29
N ARG A 159 -22.94 -11.19 -15.02
CA ARG A 159 -22.60 -9.79 -15.34
C ARG A 159 -22.66 -8.89 -14.11
N ARG A 160 -22.21 -9.43 -12.96
CA ARG A 160 -22.12 -8.66 -11.71
C ARG A 160 -21.22 -7.44 -11.93
N GLU A 161 -21.47 -6.41 -11.14
CA GLU A 161 -20.58 -5.26 -11.04
C GLU A 161 -19.17 -5.71 -10.61
N GLU A 162 -18.16 -5.02 -11.10
CA GLU A 162 -16.75 -5.28 -10.78
C GLU A 162 -16.50 -5.19 -9.26
N ILE A 163 -15.38 -5.75 -8.79
CA ILE A 163 -14.96 -5.54 -7.41
C ILE A 163 -14.76 -4.03 -7.19
N GLN A 164 -15.49 -3.46 -6.24
CA GLN A 164 -15.44 -2.04 -5.89
C GLN A 164 -15.46 -1.91 -4.36
N PHE A 165 -14.31 -1.57 -3.79
CA PHE A 165 -14.21 -1.29 -2.36
C PHE A 165 -15.04 -0.05 -1.99
N PRO A 166 -15.54 0.04 -0.73
CA PRO A 166 -16.31 1.19 -0.27
C PRO A 166 -15.44 2.44 -0.12
N TYR A 167 -16.03 3.65 -0.20
CA TYR A 167 -15.31 4.93 -0.10
C TYR A 167 -14.49 5.13 1.20
N GLY A 168 -14.78 4.36 2.25
CA GLY A 168 -14.01 4.35 3.50
C GLY A 168 -12.78 3.42 3.48
N ALA A 169 -12.57 2.59 2.45
CA ALA A 169 -11.46 1.66 2.39
C ALA A 169 -10.11 2.37 2.29
N THR A 170 -9.16 1.98 3.15
CA THR A 170 -7.80 2.53 3.16
C THR A 170 -6.79 1.41 3.46
N GLU A 171 -5.65 1.45 2.78
CA GLU A 171 -4.46 0.66 3.10
C GLU A 171 -3.23 1.57 3.27
N VAL A 172 -2.36 1.17 4.19
CA VAL A 172 -1.08 1.79 4.47
C VAL A 172 0.02 0.78 4.21
N LYS A 173 1.10 1.22 3.58
CA LYS A 173 2.36 0.47 3.51
C LYS A 173 3.48 1.35 4.07
N ALA A 174 4.15 0.86 5.12
CA ALA A 174 5.14 1.60 5.90
C ALA A 174 6.52 0.95 5.77
N GLY A 175 7.53 1.75 5.42
CA GLY A 175 8.93 1.34 5.38
C GLY A 175 9.64 1.73 6.67
N TRP A 176 10.31 0.75 7.29
CA TRP A 176 11.00 0.87 8.56
C TRP A 176 12.48 0.57 8.41
N ARG A 177 13.35 1.36 9.04
CA ARG A 177 14.79 1.12 9.10
C ARG A 177 15.26 1.09 10.53
N LYS A 178 16.14 0.15 10.86
CA LYS A 178 16.84 0.15 12.15
C LYS A 178 17.72 1.39 12.26
N LEU A 179 17.48 2.21 13.29
CA LEU A 179 18.27 3.39 13.59
C LEU A 179 19.45 3.07 14.52
N CYS A 180 19.21 2.22 15.52
CA CYS A 180 20.17 1.91 16.59
C CYS A 180 19.67 0.73 17.44
N ASP A 181 20.53 0.20 18.31
CA ASP A 181 20.13 -0.73 19.37
C ASP A 181 19.38 0.01 20.49
N GLY A 182 18.40 -0.66 21.11
CA GLY A 182 17.43 -0.11 22.05
C GLY A 182 17.98 0.20 23.44
N ASP A 183 19.17 -0.32 23.78
CA ASP A 183 19.95 0.09 24.95
C ASP A 183 20.72 1.41 24.72
N GLY A 184 20.62 1.95 23.49
CA GLY A 184 21.34 3.10 22.96
C GLY A 184 21.10 4.38 23.76
N ARG A 185 21.94 4.59 24.78
CA ARG A 185 22.06 5.83 25.57
C ARG A 185 22.36 7.08 24.71
N ASN A 186 22.63 6.93 23.41
CA ASN A 186 23.01 7.99 22.47
C ASN A 186 22.26 7.93 21.12
N CYS A 187 21.05 7.35 21.04
CA CYS A 187 20.31 7.33 19.77
C CYS A 187 19.68 8.69 19.45
N GLN A 188 20.50 9.69 19.15
CA GLN A 188 20.08 11.08 18.87
C GLN A 188 19.16 11.16 17.64
N ALA A 189 19.35 10.28 16.65
CA ALA A 189 18.51 10.21 15.46
C ALA A 189 17.03 9.96 15.81
N LYS A 190 16.75 9.24 16.90
CA LYS A 190 15.40 8.85 17.33
C LYS A 190 14.41 10.01 17.42
N GLU A 191 14.84 11.19 17.84
CA GLU A 191 13.96 12.35 17.99
C GLU A 191 13.49 12.94 16.66
N ALA A 192 14.23 12.68 15.57
CA ALA A 192 13.85 13.13 14.23
C ALA A 192 12.80 12.21 13.57
N TYR A 193 12.74 10.94 13.94
CA TYR A 193 11.88 9.96 13.28
C TYR A 193 10.64 9.66 14.12
N TYR A 194 9.55 9.29 13.45
CA TYR A 194 8.56 8.47 14.13
C TYR A 194 9.13 7.05 14.27
N TRP A 195 9.24 6.53 15.49
CA TRP A 195 9.96 5.29 15.77
C TRP A 195 9.19 4.34 16.67
N ARG A 196 9.55 3.05 16.60
CA ARG A 196 9.08 1.98 17.48
C ARG A 196 10.24 1.15 18.02
N LEU A 197 9.97 0.36 19.05
CA LEU A 197 10.86 -0.71 19.50
C LEU A 197 10.43 -2.01 18.84
N GLN A 198 11.41 -2.75 18.35
CA GLN A 198 11.25 -4.12 17.90
C GLN A 198 12.28 -4.99 18.62
N ARG A 199 11.95 -6.23 18.89
CA ARG A 199 12.93 -7.20 19.39
C ARG A 199 13.72 -7.75 18.19
N SER A 200 15.03 -7.89 18.34
CA SER A 200 15.89 -8.48 17.30
C SER A 200 15.43 -9.90 16.94
N GLN A 201 15.80 -10.37 15.74
CA GLN A 201 15.38 -11.70 15.25
C GLN A 201 15.81 -12.86 16.17
N ASP A 202 16.96 -12.74 16.82
CA ASP A 202 17.47 -13.71 17.80
C ASP A 202 16.92 -13.51 19.23
N SER A 203 16.00 -12.56 19.40
CA SER A 203 15.40 -12.17 20.68
C SER A 203 16.36 -11.65 21.75
N SER A 204 17.63 -11.36 21.40
CA SER A 204 18.67 -10.99 22.36
C SER A 204 18.64 -9.52 22.78
N ARG A 205 18.12 -8.62 21.94
CA ARG A 205 18.12 -7.17 22.18
C ARG A 205 16.84 -6.48 21.71
N GLN A 206 16.59 -5.29 22.24
CA GLN A 206 15.64 -4.35 21.63
C GLN A 206 16.37 -3.49 20.60
N GLU A 207 15.65 -3.06 19.57
CA GLU A 207 16.15 -2.23 18.47
C GLU A 207 15.16 -1.09 18.24
N VAL A 208 15.67 0.09 17.89
CA VAL A 208 14.86 1.25 17.53
C VAL A 208 14.71 1.28 16.02
N TRP A 209 13.47 1.24 15.55
CA TRP A 209 13.12 1.27 14.14
C TRP A 209 12.39 2.56 13.81
N GLY A 210 12.93 3.33 12.87
CA GLY A 210 12.37 4.59 12.39
C GLY A 210 11.57 4.40 11.12
N LEU A 211 10.42 5.05 11.02
CA LEU A 211 9.62 5.11 9.81
C LEU A 211 10.35 5.99 8.80
N VAL A 212 10.73 5.42 7.67
CA VAL A 212 11.48 6.11 6.60
C VAL A 212 10.61 6.43 5.38
N ALA A 213 9.52 5.69 5.17
CA ALA A 213 8.57 5.90 4.09
C ALA A 213 7.16 5.46 4.48
N LEU A 214 6.14 6.09 3.88
CA LEU A 214 4.73 5.78 4.10
C LEU A 214 3.95 5.93 2.79
N HIS A 215 3.34 4.85 2.32
CA HIS A 215 2.36 4.83 1.24
C HIS A 215 0.97 4.73 1.82
N VAL A 216 0.06 5.50 1.26
CA VAL A 216 -1.36 5.43 1.58
C VAL A 216 -2.15 5.37 0.30
N MET A 217 -3.06 4.40 0.22
CA MET A 217 -4.13 4.38 -0.78
C MET A 217 -5.47 4.44 -0.08
N SER A 218 -6.35 5.35 -0.51
CA SER A 218 -7.68 5.51 0.07
C SER A 218 -8.75 5.65 -1.00
N LYS A 219 -9.88 4.95 -0.84
CA LYS A 219 -10.99 4.92 -1.78
C LYS A 219 -11.89 6.17 -1.66
N VAL A 220 -11.38 7.29 -1.14
CA VAL A 220 -12.10 8.59 -1.11
C VAL A 220 -12.53 9.11 -2.49
N LEU A 221 -12.07 8.47 -3.56
CA LEU A 221 -12.46 8.67 -4.96
C LEU A 221 -12.75 7.31 -5.62
N PRO A 222 -13.57 7.26 -6.69
CA PRO A 222 -13.77 6.04 -7.47
C PRO A 222 -12.45 5.41 -7.96
N ASN A 223 -11.49 6.23 -8.39
CA ASN A 223 -10.19 5.77 -8.88
C ASN A 223 -9.11 5.66 -7.78
N TRP A 224 -9.49 5.76 -6.50
CA TRP A 224 -8.58 5.88 -5.36
C TRP A 224 -7.71 7.14 -5.38
N LEU A 225 -7.36 7.62 -4.19
CA LEU A 225 -6.29 8.58 -3.97
C LEU A 225 -5.06 7.82 -3.48
N TRP A 226 -3.93 8.05 -4.15
CA TRP A 226 -2.61 7.51 -3.81
C TRP A 226 -1.73 8.63 -3.33
N ALA A 227 -1.00 8.39 -2.26
CA ALA A 227 -0.06 9.34 -1.72
C ALA A 227 1.14 8.63 -1.11
N THR A 228 2.32 9.23 -1.27
CA THR A 228 3.56 8.68 -0.72
C THR A 228 4.40 9.75 -0.06
N TRP A 229 4.90 9.43 1.13
CA TRP A 229 5.79 10.26 1.91
C TRP A 229 7.11 9.55 2.14
N GLU A 230 8.18 10.33 2.17
CA GLU A 230 9.50 9.88 2.61
C GLU A 230 10.04 10.81 3.68
N HIS A 231 10.91 10.28 4.53
CA HIS A 231 11.63 11.10 5.50
C HIS A 231 12.61 12.05 4.79
N LYS A 232 12.72 13.30 5.26
CA LYS A 232 13.55 14.36 4.65
C LYS A 232 15.04 14.02 4.58
N ASP A 233 15.50 13.13 5.46
CA ASP A 233 16.89 12.68 5.52
C ASP A 233 17.22 11.65 4.44
N ASN A 234 16.21 11.16 3.69
CA ASN A 234 16.47 10.30 2.54
C ASN A 234 17.17 11.12 1.43
N PRO A 235 18.43 10.84 1.05
CA PRO A 235 19.10 11.59 -0.01
C PRO A 235 18.47 11.37 -1.39
N GLU A 236 17.81 10.23 -1.61
CA GLU A 236 17.16 9.89 -2.88
C GLU A 236 15.89 10.70 -3.12
N ILE A 237 15.35 11.33 -2.08
CA ILE A 237 14.16 12.18 -2.16
C ILE A 237 14.35 13.29 -3.21
N TYR A 238 15.57 13.80 -3.37
CA TYR A 238 15.88 14.85 -4.34
C TYR A 238 16.30 14.31 -5.71
N LYS A 239 16.41 13.00 -5.89
CA LYS A 239 16.66 12.37 -7.20
C LYS A 239 15.37 12.11 -7.94
N VAL A 240 14.25 11.85 -7.25
CA VAL A 240 12.88 11.78 -7.81
C VAL A 240 12.27 13.14 -8.22
N ARG A 241 13.10 14.19 -8.36
CA ARG A 241 12.67 15.59 -8.57
C ARG A 241 11.67 15.80 -9.71
N ARG A 242 11.72 14.97 -10.75
CA ARG A 242 10.84 15.10 -11.93
C ARG A 242 9.37 14.84 -11.62
N TYR A 243 9.10 13.99 -10.63
CA TYR A 243 7.76 13.52 -10.31
C TYR A 243 7.29 13.92 -8.92
N ARG A 244 8.17 14.57 -8.15
CA ARG A 244 7.76 15.19 -6.90
C ARG A 244 6.82 16.36 -7.19
N HIS A 245 5.64 16.34 -6.58
CA HIS A 245 4.74 17.47 -6.51
C HIS A 245 4.03 17.48 -5.16
N ASP A 246 4.21 18.54 -4.39
CA ASP A 246 3.47 18.79 -3.15
C ASP A 246 3.09 20.26 -3.13
N VAL A 247 1.97 20.61 -3.76
CA VAL A 247 1.53 22.02 -3.87
C VAL A 247 0.88 22.54 -2.58
N PHE A 248 0.56 21.65 -1.63
CA PHE A 248 -0.06 22.02 -0.36
C PHE A 248 0.95 22.14 0.78
N GLY A 249 1.83 21.15 0.96
CA GLY A 249 2.74 21.03 2.08
C GLY A 249 4.02 21.83 1.92
N TYR A 250 4.87 21.40 0.99
CA TYR A 250 6.24 21.90 0.77
C TYR A 250 6.42 22.50 -0.64
N ALA A 251 5.46 23.32 -1.07
CA ALA A 251 5.39 23.85 -2.44
C ALA A 251 6.59 24.72 -2.86
N ASN A 252 7.24 25.40 -1.92
CA ASN A 252 8.30 26.38 -2.17
C ASN A 252 9.69 25.90 -1.69
N GLY A 253 9.94 24.59 -1.72
CA GLY A 253 11.16 23.97 -1.20
C GLY A 253 10.97 23.38 0.19
N ASP A 254 12.01 23.42 1.05
CA ASP A 254 12.00 22.65 2.31
C ASP A 254 11.20 23.29 3.45
N GLY A 255 10.69 24.51 3.25
CA GLY A 255 9.84 25.21 4.21
C GLY A 255 8.36 24.79 4.09
N PRO A 256 7.68 24.43 5.18
CA PRO A 256 6.26 24.07 5.11
C PRO A 256 5.40 25.32 4.90
N SER A 257 4.33 25.17 4.12
CA SER A 257 3.32 26.19 3.86
C SER A 257 2.57 26.59 5.13
N MET A 258 1.91 27.76 5.09
CA MET A 258 1.05 28.19 6.18
C MET A 258 -0.15 27.25 6.40
N SER A 259 -0.72 26.72 5.31
CA SER A 259 -1.84 25.78 5.37
C SER A 259 -1.44 24.46 6.04
N LEU A 260 -0.23 23.96 5.78
CA LEU A 260 0.28 22.76 6.45
C LEU A 260 0.53 23.01 7.94
N ARG A 261 1.05 24.19 8.30
CA ARG A 261 1.20 24.63 9.71
C ARG A 261 -0.13 24.67 10.45
N GLU A 262 -1.16 25.20 9.82
CA GLU A 262 -2.50 25.21 10.40
C GLU A 262 -3.05 23.79 10.56
N LEU A 263 -2.93 22.95 9.53
CA LEU A 263 -3.39 21.55 9.58
C LEU A 263 -2.68 20.76 10.68
N PHE A 264 -1.35 20.85 10.77
CA PHE A 264 -0.58 20.18 11.82
C PHE A 264 -0.90 20.75 13.21
N GLY A 265 -1.12 22.06 13.33
CA GLY A 265 -1.58 22.69 14.56
C GLY A 265 -2.92 22.13 15.04
N LYS A 266 -3.90 21.99 14.14
CA LYS A 266 -5.20 21.37 14.42
C LYS A 266 -5.10 19.89 14.80
N ALA A 267 -4.18 19.16 14.16
CA ALA A 267 -3.91 17.76 14.46
C ALA A 267 -3.08 17.54 15.75
N GLY A 268 -2.62 18.61 16.41
CA GLY A 268 -1.76 18.52 17.59
C GLY A 268 -0.30 18.14 17.29
N PHE A 269 0.14 18.23 16.03
CA PHE A 269 1.52 17.99 15.60
C PHE A 269 2.36 19.25 15.82
N GLY A 270 2.67 19.54 17.09
CA GLY A 270 3.49 20.70 17.48
C GLY A 270 4.88 20.73 16.84
N ALA A 271 5.60 21.86 16.97
CA ALA A 271 6.87 22.11 16.27
C ALA A 271 8.00 21.07 16.52
N GLY A 272 7.93 20.31 17.63
CA GLY A 272 8.87 19.23 17.94
C GLY A 272 8.42 17.84 17.47
N SER A 273 7.28 17.73 16.78
CA SER A 273 6.78 16.45 16.27
C SER A 273 7.67 15.93 15.14
N ALA A 274 8.04 14.65 15.19
CA ALA A 274 8.76 13.98 14.11
C ALA A 274 8.01 14.00 12.77
N TRP A 275 6.68 14.19 12.79
CA TRP A 275 5.85 14.32 11.59
C TRP A 275 6.28 15.47 10.68
N TRP A 276 6.92 16.52 11.23
CA TRP A 276 7.51 17.62 10.46
C TRP A 276 8.69 17.21 9.56
N ASN A 277 9.22 16.01 9.74
CA ASN A 277 10.35 15.49 8.97
C ASN A 277 9.94 14.60 7.80
N TYR A 278 8.65 14.40 7.55
CA TYR A 278 8.17 13.69 6.37
C TYR A 278 7.81 14.68 5.27
N ARG A 279 8.04 14.28 4.02
CA ARG A 279 7.75 15.08 2.83
C ARG A 279 6.86 14.25 1.91
N LEU A 280 5.74 14.83 1.52
CA LEU A 280 4.94 14.26 0.45
C LEU A 280 5.80 14.30 -0.83
N ILE A 281 5.94 13.15 -1.46
CA ILE A 281 6.54 13.06 -2.79
C ILE A 281 5.50 13.50 -3.80
N GLY A 282 4.28 12.98 -3.69
CA GLY A 282 3.15 13.45 -4.46
C GLY A 282 1.93 12.57 -4.31
N THR A 283 0.97 12.79 -5.20
CA THR A 283 -0.32 12.11 -5.22
C THR A 283 -0.72 11.65 -6.61
N GLN A 284 -1.49 10.56 -6.71
CA GLN A 284 -2.16 10.18 -7.94
C GLN A 284 -3.64 9.95 -7.67
N VAL A 285 -4.48 10.49 -8.55
CA VAL A 285 -5.93 10.25 -8.58
C VAL A 285 -6.41 9.81 -9.96
N ASN A 286 -5.50 9.81 -10.93
CA ASN A 286 -5.68 9.34 -12.31
C ASN A 286 -4.36 8.72 -12.79
N THR A 287 -4.45 7.81 -13.76
CA THR A 287 -3.28 7.17 -14.39
C THR A 287 -2.64 8.03 -15.49
N VAL A 288 -3.35 9.04 -15.98
CA VAL A 288 -2.93 9.96 -17.05
C VAL A 288 -3.38 11.38 -16.76
N ARG A 289 -2.64 12.36 -17.31
CA ARG A 289 -3.03 13.78 -17.36
C ARG A 289 -4.09 14.00 -18.44
N SER A 290 -4.70 15.18 -18.46
CA SER A 290 -5.64 15.59 -19.53
C SER A 290 -5.03 15.56 -20.94
N THR A 291 -3.70 15.60 -21.04
CA THR A 291 -2.94 15.47 -22.29
C THR A 291 -2.74 14.03 -22.75
N GLY A 292 -3.14 13.04 -21.95
CA GLY A 292 -2.89 11.61 -22.18
C GLY A 292 -1.50 11.13 -21.74
N GLU A 293 -0.64 12.03 -21.24
CA GLU A 293 0.65 11.66 -20.67
C GLU A 293 0.44 10.86 -19.37
N ALA A 294 1.21 9.79 -19.18
CA ALA A 294 1.18 9.01 -17.95
C ALA A 294 1.55 9.88 -16.74
N THR A 295 0.85 9.67 -15.64
CA THR A 295 1.26 10.20 -14.34
C THR A 295 2.20 9.21 -13.66
N TYR A 296 3.16 9.73 -12.91
CA TYR A 296 4.15 8.93 -12.19
C TYR A 296 4.16 9.33 -10.73
N LEU A 297 4.35 8.33 -9.87
CA LEU A 297 4.54 8.49 -8.44
C LEU A 297 5.38 7.29 -8.00
N GLY A 298 6.67 7.54 -7.79
CA GLY A 298 7.62 6.54 -7.33
C GLY A 298 8.09 6.84 -5.91
N ASN A 299 8.36 5.79 -5.14
CA ASN A 299 9.01 5.90 -3.84
C ASN A 299 10.35 5.16 -3.84
N SER A 300 11.40 5.92 -3.57
CA SER A 300 12.79 5.47 -3.63
C SER A 300 13.16 4.47 -2.53
N ILE A 301 12.34 4.32 -1.49
CA ILE A 301 12.57 3.40 -0.38
C ILE A 301 11.76 2.10 -0.59
N LEU A 302 10.50 2.23 -1.01
CA LEU A 302 9.53 1.14 -1.05
C LEU A 302 9.45 0.40 -2.40
N GLU A 303 10.02 0.95 -3.48
CA GLU A 303 9.77 0.45 -4.85
C GLU A 303 11.04 0.14 -5.67
N GLN A 304 12.17 -0.20 -5.06
CA GLN A 304 13.41 -0.52 -5.79
C GLN A 304 13.28 -1.79 -6.66
N PRO A 305 13.84 -1.86 -7.89
CA PRO A 305 14.64 -0.88 -8.62
C PRO A 305 13.82 0.14 -9.47
N VAL A 306 12.60 0.50 -9.09
CA VAL A 306 11.69 1.31 -9.90
C VAL A 306 11.52 2.71 -9.28
N ILE A 307 12.36 3.66 -9.69
CA ILE A 307 12.37 5.02 -9.10
C ILE A 307 11.86 6.09 -10.09
N ASP A 308 12.08 5.91 -11.39
CA ASP A 308 11.85 6.99 -12.38
C ASP A 308 10.71 6.73 -13.38
N SER A 309 10.11 5.54 -13.34
CA SER A 309 9.00 5.15 -14.22
C SER A 309 7.85 4.50 -13.47
N SER A 310 7.76 4.64 -12.14
CA SER A 310 6.67 4.04 -11.36
C SER A 310 5.40 4.88 -11.45
N SER A 311 4.27 4.22 -11.66
CA SER A 311 2.93 4.75 -11.42
C SER A 311 2.28 3.80 -10.43
N CYS A 312 2.05 4.24 -9.18
CA CYS A 312 1.37 3.42 -8.17
C CYS A 312 0.03 2.92 -8.72
N MET A 313 -0.76 3.83 -9.31
CA MET A 313 -2.05 3.48 -9.90
C MET A 313 -1.91 2.43 -11.00
N THR A 314 -1.11 2.68 -12.04
CA THR A 314 -1.02 1.76 -13.18
C THR A 314 -0.43 0.41 -12.78
N CYS A 315 0.58 0.40 -11.92
CA CYS A 315 1.16 -0.79 -11.31
C CYS A 315 0.07 -1.62 -10.62
N HIS A 316 -0.73 -0.99 -9.76
CA HIS A 316 -1.77 -1.65 -8.98
C HIS A 316 -3.01 -2.06 -9.80
N THR A 317 -3.26 -1.48 -10.99
CA THR A 317 -4.31 -1.97 -11.91
C THR A 317 -4.07 -3.41 -12.33
N ARG A 318 -2.80 -3.85 -12.28
CA ARG A 318 -2.38 -5.20 -12.62
C ARG A 318 -2.55 -6.18 -11.46
N VAL A 319 -3.12 -5.75 -10.35
CA VAL A 319 -3.63 -6.66 -9.33
C VAL A 319 -4.93 -7.27 -9.84
N ALA A 320 -4.78 -8.27 -10.69
CA ALA A 320 -5.90 -9.02 -11.24
C ALA A 320 -5.59 -10.51 -11.27
N VAL A 321 -6.60 -11.34 -11.05
CA VAL A 321 -6.47 -12.79 -10.87
C VAL A 321 -7.26 -13.56 -11.91
N ASN A 322 -6.67 -14.61 -12.48
CA ASN A 322 -7.37 -15.47 -13.44
C ASN A 322 -8.01 -16.69 -12.79
N GLY A 323 -8.72 -17.49 -13.58
CA GLY A 323 -9.39 -18.71 -13.11
C GLY A 323 -8.47 -19.81 -12.56
N LYS A 324 -7.14 -19.64 -12.66
CA LYS A 324 -6.13 -20.53 -12.08
C LYS A 324 -5.49 -19.96 -10.81
N GLY A 325 -6.01 -18.84 -10.27
CA GLY A 325 -5.45 -18.17 -9.10
C GLY A 325 -4.03 -17.60 -9.32
N VAL A 326 -3.67 -17.34 -10.59
CA VAL A 326 -2.45 -16.65 -10.98
C VAL A 326 -2.78 -15.16 -11.12
N TYR A 327 -1.84 -14.29 -10.74
CA TYR A 327 -1.99 -12.84 -10.86
C TYR A 327 -1.27 -12.31 -12.11
N LEU A 328 -1.76 -11.22 -12.69
CA LEU A 328 -1.04 -10.52 -13.77
C LEU A 328 0.36 -10.11 -13.25
N PRO A 329 1.41 -10.25 -14.07
CA PRO A 329 2.74 -9.75 -13.72
C PRO A 329 2.71 -8.23 -13.64
N ILE A 330 3.23 -7.63 -12.57
CA ILE A 330 3.16 -6.18 -12.36
C ILE A 330 4.20 -5.40 -13.19
N ASN A 331 5.35 -6.01 -13.50
CA ASN A 331 6.44 -5.37 -14.25
C ASN A 331 6.42 -5.72 -15.74
N ARG A 332 6.94 -4.82 -16.58
CA ARG A 332 7.22 -5.16 -17.99
C ARG A 332 8.45 -6.06 -18.06
N ARG A 333 8.45 -6.97 -19.04
CA ARG A 333 9.67 -7.72 -19.37
C ARG A 333 10.75 -6.72 -19.77
N SER A 334 11.95 -6.86 -19.20
CA SER A 334 13.13 -6.14 -19.69
C SER A 334 13.43 -6.58 -21.12
N SER A 335 13.48 -5.62 -22.06
CA SER A 335 14.05 -5.86 -23.38
C SER A 335 15.53 -6.23 -23.24
N PRO A 336 16.09 -7.10 -24.10
CA PRO A 336 17.53 -7.37 -24.10
C PRO A 336 18.31 -6.05 -24.26
N GLY A 337 18.99 -5.60 -23.21
CA GLY A 337 19.74 -4.33 -23.18
C GLY A 337 19.27 -3.30 -22.15
N ASN A 338 18.07 -3.45 -21.57
CA ASN A 338 17.61 -2.61 -20.45
C ASN A 338 17.75 -3.38 -19.13
N SER A 339 18.70 -2.97 -18.29
CA SER A 339 18.96 -3.55 -16.97
C SER A 339 18.06 -2.99 -15.86
N ALA A 340 17.32 -1.91 -16.12
CA ALA A 340 16.29 -1.39 -15.22
C ALA A 340 14.93 -1.97 -15.63
N GLY A 341 14.24 -2.65 -14.71
CA GLY A 341 12.86 -3.09 -14.94
C GLY A 341 11.94 -1.88 -15.12
N GLU A 342 11.22 -1.81 -16.23
CA GLU A 342 10.22 -0.77 -16.46
C GLU A 342 8.86 -1.19 -15.89
N SER A 343 8.16 -0.26 -15.24
CA SER A 343 6.78 -0.49 -14.81
C SER A 343 5.79 -0.20 -15.95
N TYR A 344 4.59 -0.77 -15.86
CA TYR A 344 3.49 -0.33 -16.73
C TYR A 344 3.04 1.07 -16.31
N ASN A 345 2.81 1.94 -17.30
CA ASN A 345 2.43 3.33 -17.10
C ASN A 345 1.27 3.74 -18.00
N GLY A 346 0.47 4.70 -17.53
CA GLY A 346 -0.70 5.21 -18.23
C GLY A 346 -1.98 4.42 -17.94
N SER A 347 -3.00 4.64 -18.77
CA SER A 347 -4.30 4.01 -18.61
C SER A 347 -4.23 2.48 -18.73
N PRO A 348 -5.06 1.73 -17.97
CA PRO A 348 -5.16 0.29 -18.13
C PRO A 348 -5.56 -0.08 -19.56
N ASP A 349 -4.86 -1.03 -20.16
CA ASP A 349 -5.28 -1.61 -21.44
C ASP A 349 -6.37 -2.65 -21.18
N PRO A 350 -7.58 -2.49 -21.76
CA PRO A 350 -8.66 -3.46 -21.60
C PRO A 350 -8.23 -4.89 -21.97
N LEU A 351 -7.31 -5.04 -22.92
CA LEU A 351 -6.81 -6.34 -23.37
C LEU A 351 -6.03 -7.10 -22.28
N TRP A 352 -5.63 -6.44 -21.19
CA TRP A 352 -5.04 -7.13 -20.04
C TRP A 352 -6.05 -8.01 -19.31
N PHE A 353 -7.35 -7.69 -19.38
CA PHE A 353 -8.38 -8.32 -18.56
C PHE A 353 -9.31 -9.24 -19.34
N LEU A 354 -9.44 -9.02 -20.65
CA LEU A 354 -10.44 -9.70 -21.48
C LEU A 354 -9.94 -11.02 -22.07
N ASP A 355 -10.88 -11.97 -22.17
CA ASP A 355 -10.71 -13.20 -22.93
C ASP A 355 -10.87 -12.90 -24.43
N GLN A 356 -9.74 -12.74 -25.12
CA GLN A 356 -9.70 -12.42 -26.55
C GLN A 356 -10.14 -13.58 -27.46
N SER A 357 -10.29 -14.79 -26.91
CA SER A 357 -10.76 -15.95 -27.69
C SER A 357 -12.27 -15.95 -27.89
N SER A 358 -13.02 -15.18 -27.08
CA SER A 358 -14.47 -15.05 -27.22
C SER A 358 -14.82 -13.91 -28.17
N THR A 359 -15.36 -14.24 -29.34
CA THR A 359 -15.82 -13.26 -30.34
C THR A 359 -17.31 -12.91 -30.20
N THR A 360 -18.02 -13.61 -29.31
CA THR A 360 -19.50 -13.54 -29.20
C THR A 360 -19.99 -13.01 -27.86
N SER A 361 -19.13 -12.92 -26.84
CA SER A 361 -19.49 -12.39 -25.52
C SER A 361 -18.32 -11.71 -24.83
N PHE A 362 -18.55 -10.57 -24.20
CA PHE A 362 -17.57 -9.92 -23.33
C PHE A 362 -17.34 -10.78 -22.09
N ARG A 363 -16.12 -11.27 -21.92
CA ARG A 363 -15.74 -12.17 -20.83
C ARG A 363 -14.39 -11.72 -20.25
N PHE A 364 -14.30 -11.72 -18.93
CA PHE A 364 -13.05 -11.47 -18.23
C PHE A 364 -12.22 -12.75 -18.15
N ALA A 365 -10.97 -12.70 -18.63
CA ALA A 365 -9.93 -13.68 -18.35
C ALA A 365 -9.26 -13.42 -16.99
N TRP A 366 -9.25 -12.15 -16.55
CA TRP A 366 -8.69 -11.70 -15.29
C TRP A 366 -9.68 -10.80 -14.56
N LEU A 367 -9.87 -11.04 -13.26
CA LEU A 367 -10.68 -10.23 -12.36
C LEU A 367 -9.81 -9.11 -11.78
N PRO A 368 -10.05 -7.82 -12.10
CA PRO A 368 -9.42 -6.72 -11.39
C PRO A 368 -9.84 -6.72 -9.92
N LEU A 369 -8.89 -6.51 -9.00
CA LEU A 369 -9.11 -6.50 -7.56
C LEU A 369 -9.07 -5.08 -6.98
N ASP A 370 -9.57 -4.11 -7.75
CA ASP A 370 -9.69 -2.70 -7.38
C ASP A 370 -8.41 -2.12 -6.74
N TYR A 371 -7.26 -2.39 -7.36
CA TYR A 371 -5.94 -1.90 -6.97
C TYR A 371 -5.35 -2.45 -5.64
N VAL A 372 -6.10 -3.25 -4.87
CA VAL A 372 -5.70 -3.69 -3.53
C VAL A 372 -4.64 -4.81 -3.60
N THR A 373 -3.35 -4.45 -3.58
CA THR A 373 -2.22 -5.39 -3.74
C THR A 373 -2.14 -6.46 -2.65
N SER A 374 -2.62 -6.16 -1.44
CA SER A 374 -2.57 -7.08 -0.30
C SER A 374 -3.29 -8.40 -0.61
N LEU A 375 -4.34 -8.37 -1.46
CA LEU A 375 -5.06 -9.55 -1.93
C LEU A 375 -4.16 -10.58 -2.64
N ARG A 376 -2.99 -10.17 -3.16
CA ARG A 376 -2.01 -11.10 -3.76
C ARG A 376 -1.35 -12.02 -2.74
N ASN A 377 -1.41 -11.68 -1.45
CA ASN A 377 -0.93 -12.52 -0.35
C ASN A 377 -1.83 -13.74 -0.08
N ALA A 378 -3.03 -13.78 -0.67
CA ALA A 378 -3.98 -14.89 -0.51
C ALA A 378 -3.40 -16.24 -0.94
N LYS A 379 -3.72 -17.27 -0.16
CA LYS A 379 -3.34 -18.67 -0.38
C LYS A 379 -4.55 -19.49 -0.81
N TRP A 380 -4.29 -20.68 -1.37
CA TRP A 380 -5.33 -21.67 -1.62
C TRP A 380 -5.76 -22.34 -0.32
N LYS A 381 -7.03 -22.67 -0.19
CA LYS A 381 -7.54 -23.51 0.90
C LYS A 381 -6.83 -24.86 0.97
N SER A 382 -6.70 -25.41 2.17
CA SER A 382 -6.12 -26.74 2.36
C SER A 382 -6.99 -27.79 1.66
N GLY A 383 -6.38 -28.60 0.81
CA GLY A 383 -7.09 -29.62 0.02
C GLY A 383 -7.64 -29.16 -1.33
N ALA A 384 -7.46 -27.89 -1.71
CA ALA A 384 -7.88 -27.37 -3.03
C ALA A 384 -6.98 -27.81 -4.21
N ARG A 385 -5.97 -28.66 -3.97
CA ARG A 385 -5.12 -29.25 -5.02
C ARG A 385 -5.32 -30.76 -5.07
N ASN A 386 -6.15 -31.20 -6.01
CA ASN A 386 -6.01 -32.46 -6.73
C ASN A 386 -5.93 -32.13 -8.22
#